data_AF-A0A6A0GVE9-F1
#
_entry.id   AF-A0A6A0GVE9-F1
#
_cell.length_a   1.000
_cell.length_b   1.000
_cell.length_c   1.000
_cell.angle_alpha   90.00
_cell.angle_beta   90.00
_cell.angle_gamma   90.00
#
_symmetry.space_group_name_H-M   'P 1'
#
loop_
_entity.id
_entity.type
_entity.pdbx_description
1 polymer ?
#
loop_
_entity_poly.entity_id
_entity_poly.type
_entity_poly.pdbx_seq_one_letter_code
_entity_poly.pdbx_strand_id
1 'polypeptide(L)'
;MEFDDYEKLNDDRIGVVMCAGALAGIFEHIVMYPIDSVKTRMQCLAPSPEASYHNVRDGLSKMITNEGIWRPVRGVNAVIMGAGPAHALYFSAIEGIKKNIGSKNYINDHAANAAAGCGATLLHDAVMVPADAIKQRLQMYNSPYSSCFNCAQQLYRTEGIRAFYRSYTTQLMMNLPNHAILLVVYEKMQKLFNPSREYNAPVHCAAGAVAGAIGAAVTTPLDVCKTLLNTQETSTLNQIRASRISGVRNALRTIYVMGGFKGFFKGLQARVLFQMPSTAISWTVYELFKHSLRQDRNDDCNPENGNELLMDGVVGEMPPLSASERAGGGGGKTGLVLQEKKYGGLGAAGTVERLRTLHVGSSLTATCSAAGPADENFLVK
;
A
#
# COMPACT_ATOMS: atom_id res chain seq x y z
N MET A 1 18.00 -18.13 -7.97
CA MET A 1 16.91 -18.13 -6.98
C MET A 1 15.77 -17.37 -7.62
N GLU A 2 14.73 -18.07 -8.08
CA GLU A 2 13.62 -17.48 -8.84
C GLU A 2 12.74 -16.60 -7.95
N PHE A 3 12.10 -15.58 -8.52
CA PHE A 3 11.14 -14.67 -7.88
C PHE A 3 10.03 -15.45 -7.12
N ASP A 4 9.67 -16.64 -7.62
CA ASP A 4 8.70 -17.55 -7.01
C ASP A 4 9.16 -18.19 -5.69
N ASP A 5 10.47 -18.26 -5.39
CA ASP A 5 10.97 -18.80 -4.12
C ASP A 5 10.94 -17.78 -2.97
N TYR A 6 10.80 -16.48 -3.27
CA TYR A 6 10.62 -15.45 -2.24
C TYR A 6 9.16 -15.34 -1.76
N GLU A 7 8.20 -15.67 -2.64
CA GLU A 7 6.75 -15.67 -2.36
C GLU A 7 6.22 -17.02 -1.85
N LYS A 8 7.00 -18.11 -1.91
CA LYS A 8 6.68 -19.34 -1.21
C LYS A 8 6.79 -19.12 0.31
N LEU A 9 5.69 -18.65 0.90
CA LEU A 9 5.46 -18.76 2.33
C LEU A 9 5.51 -20.25 2.68
N ASN A 10 6.55 -20.66 3.41
CA ASN A 10 6.45 -21.91 4.17
C ASN A 10 5.31 -21.74 5.18
N ASP A 11 4.33 -22.66 5.15
CA ASP A 11 3.09 -22.61 5.94
C ASP A 11 3.31 -22.30 7.44
N ASP A 12 4.46 -22.68 8.00
CA ASP A 12 4.84 -22.44 9.41
C ASP A 12 5.18 -20.97 9.74
N ARG A 13 5.10 -20.02 8.79
CA ARG A 13 5.59 -18.63 8.96
C ARG A 13 4.57 -17.55 8.63
N ILE A 14 3.31 -17.92 8.37
CA ILE A 14 2.25 -16.99 7.96
C ILE A 14 1.99 -15.93 9.04
N GLY A 15 1.84 -16.33 10.31
CA GLY A 15 1.58 -15.39 11.42
C GLY A 15 2.70 -14.37 11.62
N VAL A 16 3.95 -14.78 11.46
CA VAL A 16 5.12 -13.88 11.56
C VAL A 16 5.10 -12.83 10.44
N VAL A 17 4.83 -13.26 9.21
CA VAL A 17 4.73 -12.35 8.05
C VAL A 17 3.57 -11.37 8.22
N MET A 18 2.43 -11.83 8.76
CA MET A 18 1.28 -10.98 9.05
C MET A 18 1.59 -9.92 10.12
N CYS A 19 2.24 -10.31 11.22
CA CYS A 19 2.65 -9.38 12.28
C CYS A 19 3.67 -8.35 11.77
N ALA A 20 4.68 -8.79 11.02
CA ALA A 20 5.66 -7.91 10.41
C ALA A 20 5.00 -6.91 9.44
N GLY A 21 4.05 -7.37 8.60
CA GLY A 21 3.29 -6.52 7.70
C GLY A 21 2.41 -5.49 8.43
N ALA A 22 1.73 -5.90 9.51
CA ALA A 22 0.90 -5.00 10.30
C ALA A 22 1.72 -3.92 11.01
N LEU A 23 2.87 -4.29 11.61
CA LEU A 23 3.79 -3.34 12.24
C LEU A 23 4.42 -2.39 11.22
N ALA A 24 4.77 -2.89 10.03
CA ALA A 24 5.25 -2.06 8.93
C ALA A 24 4.21 -1.03 8.50
N GLY A 25 2.94 -1.43 8.35
CA GLY A 25 1.85 -0.51 8.00
C GLY A 25 1.60 0.55 9.09
N ILE A 26 1.61 0.17 10.37
CA ILE A 26 1.46 1.12 11.47
C ILE A 26 2.63 2.13 11.47
N PHE A 27 3.86 1.66 11.31
CA PHE A 27 5.04 2.52 11.30
C PHE A 27 5.04 3.49 10.11
N GLU A 28 4.68 3.00 8.92
CA GLU A 28 4.50 3.83 7.72
C GLU A 28 3.49 4.96 7.98
N HIS A 29 2.32 4.63 8.55
CA HIS A 29 1.30 5.62 8.91
C HIS A 29 1.79 6.66 9.91
N ILE A 30 2.63 6.29 10.88
CA ILE A 30 3.19 7.23 11.88
C ILE A 30 4.17 8.19 11.21
N VAL A 31 5.15 7.66 10.47
CA VAL A 31 6.20 8.47 9.83
C VAL A 31 5.61 9.42 8.81
N MET A 32 4.63 8.94 8.04
CA MET A 32 4.01 9.71 6.97
C MET A 32 2.87 10.62 7.43
N TYR A 33 2.48 10.55 8.71
CA TYR A 33 1.35 11.29 9.26
C TYR A 33 1.41 12.82 9.03
N PRO A 34 2.57 13.50 9.21
CA PRO A 34 2.64 14.95 8.96
C PRO A 34 2.29 15.35 7.52
N ILE A 35 2.69 14.53 6.55
CA ILE A 35 2.40 14.76 5.13
C ILE A 35 0.92 14.48 4.85
N ASP A 36 0.35 13.43 5.45
CA ASP A 36 -1.09 13.13 5.35
C ASP A 36 -1.95 14.27 5.90
N SER A 37 -1.55 14.89 7.02
CA SER A 37 -2.24 16.05 7.58
C SER A 37 -2.25 17.24 6.62
N VAL A 38 -1.12 17.52 5.95
CA VAL A 38 -1.06 18.57 4.93
C VAL A 38 -1.93 18.21 3.71
N LYS A 39 -1.88 16.95 3.26
CA LYS A 39 -2.71 16.45 2.15
C LYS A 39 -4.20 16.67 2.43
N THR A 40 -4.69 16.24 3.60
CA THR A 40 -6.09 16.39 4.00
C THR A 40 -6.53 17.85 3.96
N ARG A 41 -5.69 18.79 4.40
CA ARG A 41 -6.02 20.22 4.33
C ARG A 41 -5.93 20.81 2.92
N MET A 42 -4.94 20.41 2.12
CA MET A 42 -4.84 20.83 0.72
C MET A 42 -6.04 20.35 -0.11
N GLN A 43 -6.72 19.30 0.32
CA GLN A 43 -7.95 18.78 -0.28
C GLN A 43 -9.22 19.53 0.14
N CYS A 44 -9.14 20.50 1.06
CA CYS A 44 -10.28 21.34 1.44
C CYS A 44 -10.72 22.20 0.25
N LEU A 45 -12.02 22.28 0.02
CA LEU A 45 -12.56 22.98 -1.15
C LEU A 45 -12.60 24.50 -0.91
N ALA A 46 -12.95 24.92 0.31
CA ALA A 46 -13.04 26.32 0.71
C ALA A 46 -12.14 26.65 1.93
N PRO A 47 -10.81 26.54 1.79
CA PRO A 47 -9.89 26.81 2.89
C PRO A 47 -10.02 28.27 3.35
N SER A 48 -9.84 28.51 4.65
CA SER A 48 -9.66 29.88 5.16
C SER A 48 -8.38 30.49 4.56
N PRO A 49 -8.30 31.83 4.44
CA PRO A 49 -7.11 32.51 3.90
C PRO A 49 -5.80 32.08 4.59
N GLU A 50 -5.86 31.83 5.91
CA GLU A 50 -4.73 31.40 6.74
C GLU A 50 -4.34 29.93 6.52
N ALA A 51 -5.21 29.15 5.87
CA ALA A 51 -5.03 27.74 5.54
C ALA A 51 -4.89 27.48 4.03
N SER A 52 -4.61 28.53 3.24
CA SER A 52 -4.27 28.40 1.82
C SER A 52 -2.81 27.97 1.66
N TYR A 53 -2.62 26.79 1.07
CA TYR A 53 -1.31 26.16 0.90
C TYR A 53 -1.01 26.00 -0.59
N HIS A 54 0.17 26.47 -1.01
CA HIS A 54 0.61 26.28 -2.40
C HIS A 54 1.18 24.88 -2.61
N ASN A 55 2.07 24.46 -1.71
CA ASN A 55 2.86 23.25 -1.82
C ASN A 55 2.87 22.52 -0.47
N VAL A 56 3.29 21.24 -0.45
CA VAL A 56 3.39 20.45 0.79
C VAL A 56 4.32 21.11 1.83
N ARG A 57 5.48 21.63 1.39
CA ARG A 57 6.44 22.32 2.26
C ARG A 57 5.83 23.58 2.88
N ASP A 58 5.12 24.38 2.09
CA ASP A 58 4.43 25.58 2.55
C ASP A 58 3.33 25.22 3.56
N GLY A 59 2.55 24.18 3.26
CA GLY A 59 1.52 23.67 4.17
C GLY A 59 2.07 23.18 5.50
N LEU A 60 3.16 22.41 5.47
CA LEU A 60 3.82 21.93 6.69
C LEU A 60 4.41 23.10 7.50
N SER A 61 5.10 24.03 6.83
CA SER A 61 5.69 25.21 7.47
C SER A 61 4.62 26.05 8.15
N LYS A 62 3.55 26.41 7.42
CA LYS A 62 2.43 27.20 7.98
C LYS A 62 1.71 26.47 9.12
N MET A 63 1.55 25.16 9.02
CA MET A 63 0.93 24.37 10.10
C MET A 63 1.77 24.43 11.38
N ILE A 64 3.09 24.32 11.26
CA ILE A 64 4.00 24.38 12.42
C ILE A 64 4.09 25.80 12.97
N THR A 65 4.23 26.82 12.13
CA THR A 65 4.39 28.21 12.57
C THR A 65 3.11 28.79 13.18
N ASN A 66 1.94 28.45 12.62
CA ASN A 66 0.68 29.09 13.01
C ASN A 66 -0.05 28.32 14.12
N GLU A 67 0.13 27.00 14.22
CA GLU A 67 -0.60 26.15 15.16
C GLU A 67 0.30 25.32 16.09
N GLY A 68 1.62 25.32 15.87
CA GLY A 68 2.61 24.65 16.71
C GLY A 68 3.15 23.32 16.13
N ILE A 69 4.30 22.91 16.63
CA ILE A 69 5.08 21.77 16.11
C ILE A 69 4.36 20.41 16.22
N TRP A 70 3.47 20.26 17.19
CA TRP A 70 2.70 19.02 17.39
C TRP A 70 1.43 18.95 16.55
N ARG A 71 1.08 20.03 15.84
CA ARG A 71 -0.15 20.07 15.06
C ARG A 71 -0.20 19.05 13.92
N PRO A 72 0.87 18.81 13.14
CA PRO A 72 0.85 17.83 12.05
C PRO A 72 0.59 16.40 12.50
N VAL A 73 0.90 16.04 13.75
CA VAL A 73 0.72 14.68 14.29
C VAL A 73 -0.62 14.47 15.01
N ARG A 74 -1.47 15.50 15.06
CA ARG A 74 -2.74 15.41 15.79
C ARG A 74 -3.71 14.46 15.11
N GLY A 75 -4.07 13.40 15.82
CA GLY A 75 -4.98 12.34 15.36
C GLY A 75 -4.27 11.05 14.97
N VAL A 76 -2.94 10.98 15.10
CA VAL A 76 -2.15 9.75 14.83
C VAL A 76 -2.65 8.57 15.66
N ASN A 77 -3.06 8.81 16.91
CA ASN A 77 -3.62 7.78 17.78
C ASN A 77 -4.85 7.10 17.18
N ALA A 78 -5.71 7.82 16.46
CA ALA A 78 -6.88 7.21 15.80
C ALA A 78 -6.44 6.20 14.74
N VAL A 79 -5.40 6.53 13.97
CA VAL A 79 -4.85 5.63 12.94
C VAL A 79 -4.19 4.42 13.56
N ILE A 80 -3.37 4.59 14.61
CA ILE A 80 -2.72 3.46 15.30
C ILE A 80 -3.78 2.49 15.85
N MET A 81 -4.82 3.01 16.50
CA MET A 81 -5.92 2.20 17.05
C MET A 81 -6.74 1.49 15.97
N GLY A 82 -6.95 2.12 14.81
CA GLY A 82 -7.70 1.53 13.71
C GLY A 82 -6.91 0.55 12.85
N ALA A 83 -5.64 0.86 12.59
CA ALA A 83 -4.78 0.11 11.68
C ALA A 83 -4.50 -1.31 12.19
N GLY A 84 -4.16 -1.49 13.47
CA GLY A 84 -3.84 -2.82 14.02
C GLY A 84 -4.95 -3.86 13.77
N PRO A 85 -6.18 -3.62 14.26
CA PRO A 85 -7.31 -4.52 14.02
C PRO A 85 -7.68 -4.67 12.54
N ALA A 86 -7.57 -3.60 11.75
CA ALA A 86 -7.88 -3.65 10.32
C ALA A 86 -6.91 -4.58 9.56
N HIS A 87 -5.60 -4.48 9.81
CA HIS A 87 -4.60 -5.35 9.18
C HIS A 87 -4.74 -6.80 9.64
N ALA A 88 -5.00 -7.04 10.94
CA ALA A 88 -5.25 -8.39 11.44
C ALA A 88 -6.45 -9.03 10.71
N LEU A 89 -7.56 -8.29 10.59
CA LEU A 89 -8.75 -8.77 9.88
C LEU A 89 -8.50 -8.98 8.39
N TYR A 90 -7.72 -8.11 7.75
CA TYR A 90 -7.34 -8.25 6.34
C TYR A 90 -6.67 -9.59 6.07
N PHE A 91 -5.62 -9.92 6.82
CA PHE A 91 -4.88 -11.17 6.62
C PHE A 91 -5.71 -12.39 6.99
N SER A 92 -6.47 -12.34 8.09
CA SER A 92 -7.40 -13.42 8.46
C SER A 92 -8.47 -13.66 7.39
N ALA A 93 -8.97 -12.59 6.75
CA ALA A 93 -9.96 -12.68 5.68
C ALA A 93 -9.39 -13.32 4.41
N ILE A 94 -8.15 -12.97 4.02
CA ILE A 94 -7.47 -13.62 2.88
C ILE A 94 -7.42 -15.13 3.10
N GLU A 95 -6.95 -15.57 4.26
CA GLU A 95 -6.82 -16.98 4.58
C GLU A 95 -8.19 -17.69 4.63
N GLY A 96 -9.16 -17.08 5.32
CA GLY A 96 -10.50 -17.64 5.45
C GLY A 96 -11.23 -17.77 4.12
N ILE A 97 -11.17 -16.75 3.26
CA ILE A 97 -11.82 -16.78 1.95
C ILE A 97 -11.15 -17.82 1.04
N LYS A 98 -9.80 -17.88 1.02
CA LYS A 98 -9.07 -18.88 0.21
C LYS A 98 -9.38 -20.31 0.65
N LYS A 99 -9.47 -20.58 1.96
CA LYS A 99 -9.85 -21.89 2.50
C LYS A 99 -11.27 -22.28 2.10
N ASN A 100 -12.22 -21.35 2.16
CA ASN A 100 -13.62 -21.61 1.82
C ASN A 100 -13.87 -21.82 0.32
N ILE A 101 -13.07 -21.19 -0.56
CA ILE A 101 -13.17 -21.39 -2.02
C ILE A 101 -12.62 -22.78 -2.44
N GLY A 102 -11.93 -23.49 -1.55
CA GLY A 102 -11.45 -24.85 -1.82
C GLY A 102 -10.30 -24.91 -2.83
N SER A 103 -9.60 -23.79 -3.03
CA SER A 103 -8.46 -23.72 -3.95
C SER A 103 -7.28 -24.50 -3.36
N LYS A 104 -7.16 -25.77 -3.76
CA LYS A 104 -6.03 -26.65 -3.39
C LYS A 104 -4.71 -26.23 -4.06
N ASN A 105 -4.80 -25.46 -5.15
CA ASN A 105 -3.65 -24.89 -5.85
C ASN A 105 -3.58 -23.39 -5.55
N TYR A 106 -2.85 -23.02 -4.50
CA TYR A 106 -2.67 -21.66 -3.98
C TYR A 106 -2.27 -20.59 -5.03
N ILE A 107 -1.81 -21.00 -6.22
CA ILE A 107 -1.14 -20.13 -7.21
C ILE A 107 -1.94 -19.97 -8.53
N ASN A 108 -2.80 -20.93 -8.91
CA ASN A 108 -3.39 -20.96 -10.27
C ASN A 108 -4.84 -20.45 -10.38
N ASP A 109 -5.50 -20.12 -9.27
CA ASP A 109 -6.86 -19.59 -9.31
C ASP A 109 -6.86 -18.06 -9.16
N HIS A 110 -6.67 -17.36 -10.28
CA HIS A 110 -6.73 -15.89 -10.33
C HIS A 110 -8.06 -15.33 -9.81
N ALA A 111 -9.16 -16.07 -9.98
CA ALA A 111 -10.47 -15.65 -9.50
C ALA A 111 -10.57 -15.77 -7.97
N ALA A 112 -10.06 -16.87 -7.37
CA ALA A 112 -10.00 -17.01 -5.92
C ALA A 112 -9.09 -15.97 -5.26
N ASN A 113 -7.93 -15.67 -5.86
CA ASN A 113 -7.02 -14.65 -5.36
C ASN A 113 -7.63 -13.24 -5.43
N ALA A 114 -8.33 -12.91 -6.54
CA ALA A 114 -9.05 -11.66 -6.66
C ALA A 114 -10.22 -11.56 -5.66
N ALA A 115 -11.01 -12.63 -5.49
CA ALA A 115 -12.12 -12.68 -4.55
C ALA A 115 -11.64 -12.53 -3.10
N ALA A 116 -10.55 -13.22 -2.72
CA ALA A 116 -9.93 -13.10 -1.41
C ALA A 116 -9.39 -11.68 -1.16
N GLY A 117 -8.70 -11.10 -2.15
CA GLY A 117 -8.19 -9.73 -2.06
C GLY A 117 -9.31 -8.70 -1.88
N CYS A 118 -10.34 -8.74 -2.72
CA CYS A 118 -11.50 -7.85 -2.62
C CYS A 118 -12.26 -8.02 -1.29
N GLY A 119 -12.52 -9.27 -0.88
CA GLY A 119 -13.20 -9.56 0.38
C GLY A 119 -12.41 -9.09 1.60
N ALA A 120 -11.09 -9.28 1.58
CA ALA A 120 -10.21 -8.78 2.64
C ALA A 120 -10.17 -7.25 2.69
N THR A 121 -10.09 -6.57 1.54
CA THR A 121 -10.14 -5.10 1.49
C THR A 121 -11.47 -4.54 2.01
N LEU A 122 -12.60 -5.19 1.70
CA LEU A 122 -13.91 -4.81 2.23
C LEU A 122 -13.93 -4.84 3.76
N LEU A 123 -13.47 -5.94 4.35
CA LEU A 123 -13.43 -6.11 5.80
C LEU A 123 -12.42 -5.17 6.48
N HIS A 124 -11.24 -5.01 5.88
CA HIS A 124 -10.23 -4.05 6.33
C HIS A 124 -10.80 -2.63 6.37
N ASP A 125 -11.38 -2.16 5.26
CA ASP A 125 -11.88 -0.79 5.15
C ASP A 125 -13.07 -0.56 6.09
N ALA A 126 -13.88 -1.59 6.39
CA ALA A 126 -14.96 -1.48 7.36
C ALA A 126 -14.44 -1.14 8.77
N VAL A 127 -13.29 -1.70 9.16
CA VAL A 127 -12.65 -1.42 10.45
C VAL A 127 -11.87 -0.10 10.43
N MET A 128 -11.23 0.22 9.31
CA MET A 128 -10.38 1.42 9.18
C MET A 128 -11.19 2.72 9.03
N VAL A 129 -12.36 2.68 8.39
CA VAL A 129 -13.12 3.89 8.03
C VAL A 129 -13.54 4.77 9.21
N PRO A 130 -13.98 4.24 10.37
CA PRO A 130 -14.24 5.06 11.55
C PRO A 130 -13.00 5.81 12.05
N ALA A 131 -11.83 5.17 12.03
CA ALA A 131 -10.57 5.80 12.42
C ALA A 131 -10.18 6.93 11.45
N ASP A 132 -10.32 6.69 10.15
CA ASP A 132 -10.09 7.70 9.11
C ASP A 132 -11.04 8.90 9.25
N ALA A 133 -12.33 8.67 9.56
CA ALA A 133 -13.30 9.75 9.76
C ALA A 133 -12.89 10.65 10.95
N ILE A 134 -12.45 10.05 12.06
CA ILE A 134 -11.95 10.79 13.24
C ILE A 134 -10.66 11.54 12.89
N LYS A 135 -9.68 10.87 12.25
CA LYS A 135 -8.40 11.49 11.91
C LYS A 135 -8.60 12.71 11.02
N GLN A 136 -9.43 12.61 9.98
CA GLN A 136 -9.59 13.69 9.01
C GLN A 136 -10.24 14.92 9.64
N ARG A 137 -11.15 14.74 10.61
CA ARG A 137 -11.73 15.86 11.37
C ARG A 137 -10.73 16.55 12.31
N LEU A 138 -9.84 15.78 12.94
CA LEU A 138 -8.78 16.34 13.80
C LEU A 138 -7.70 17.09 13.01
N GLN A 139 -7.44 16.63 11.78
CA GLN A 139 -6.47 17.22 10.86
C GLN A 139 -6.92 18.58 10.32
N MET A 140 -8.22 18.91 10.32
CA MET A 140 -8.72 20.20 9.82
C MET A 140 -8.14 21.40 10.58
N TYR A 141 -7.97 22.52 9.86
CA TYR A 141 -7.60 23.81 10.44
C TYR A 141 -8.67 24.26 11.44
N ASN A 142 -8.26 24.79 12.59
CA ASN A 142 -9.14 25.17 13.71
C ASN A 142 -10.19 24.09 14.08
N SER A 143 -9.77 22.82 14.07
CA SER A 143 -10.63 21.71 14.49
C SER A 143 -11.10 21.90 15.94
N PRO A 144 -12.42 21.83 16.21
CA PRO A 144 -12.99 22.07 17.54
C PRO A 144 -12.72 20.90 18.51
N TYR A 145 -12.27 19.76 18.01
CA TYR A 145 -12.13 18.54 18.80
C TYR A 145 -10.76 18.47 19.46
N SER A 146 -10.70 18.33 20.78
CA SER A 146 -9.43 18.29 21.53
C SER A 146 -8.67 16.98 21.33
N SER A 147 -9.37 15.84 21.39
CA SER A 147 -8.82 14.49 21.37
C SER A 147 -9.63 13.54 20.46
N CYS A 148 -9.07 12.37 20.14
CA CYS A 148 -9.76 11.34 19.34
C CYS A 148 -11.06 10.88 20.00
N PHE A 149 -11.06 10.67 21.32
CA PHE A 149 -12.24 10.25 22.05
C PHE A 149 -13.31 11.34 22.10
N ASN A 150 -12.90 12.59 22.36
CA ASN A 150 -13.81 13.74 22.33
C ASN A 150 -14.44 13.91 20.93
N CYS A 151 -13.63 13.80 19.87
CA CYS A 151 -14.10 13.81 18.49
C CYS A 151 -15.12 12.69 18.24
N ALA A 152 -14.80 11.45 18.60
CA ALA A 152 -15.69 10.31 18.40
C ALA A 152 -17.02 10.48 19.16
N GLN A 153 -16.96 10.89 20.43
CA GLN A 153 -18.14 11.10 21.26
C GLN A 153 -19.04 12.22 20.71
N GLN A 154 -18.45 13.35 20.33
CA GLN A 154 -19.20 14.48 19.79
C GLN A 154 -19.77 14.16 18.40
N LEU A 155 -19.00 13.47 17.55
CA LEU A 155 -19.46 13.02 16.24
C LEU A 155 -20.65 12.06 16.36
N TYR A 156 -20.57 11.10 17.29
CA TYR A 156 -21.66 10.17 17.57
C TYR A 156 -22.91 10.90 18.07
N ARG A 157 -22.77 11.87 18.99
CA ARG A 157 -23.90 12.64 19.52
C ARG A 157 -24.55 13.57 18.51
N THR A 158 -23.79 14.15 17.59
CA THR A 158 -24.28 15.21 16.66
C THR A 158 -24.74 14.66 15.31
N GLU A 159 -24.05 13.66 14.77
CA GLU A 159 -24.30 13.11 13.43
C GLU A 159 -24.69 11.62 13.44
N GLY A 160 -24.51 10.93 14.57
CA GLY A 160 -24.82 9.52 14.72
C GLY A 160 -23.80 8.59 14.06
N ILE A 161 -24.08 7.28 14.13
CA ILE A 161 -23.17 6.23 13.62
C ILE A 161 -22.88 6.33 12.12
N ARG A 162 -23.84 6.86 11.34
CA ARG A 162 -23.69 7.03 9.89
C ARG A 162 -22.56 7.98 9.50
N ALA A 163 -22.14 8.87 10.41
CA ALA A 163 -21.05 9.80 10.16
C ALA A 163 -19.70 9.08 10.00
N PHE A 164 -19.49 8.00 10.75
CA PHE A 164 -18.25 7.22 10.70
C PHE A 164 -18.09 6.47 9.38
N TYR A 165 -19.20 6.03 8.76
CA TYR A 165 -19.19 5.21 7.54
C TYR A 165 -19.58 5.96 6.26
N ARG A 166 -19.68 7.30 6.32
CA ARG A 166 -20.18 8.11 5.21
C ARG A 166 -19.34 8.00 3.94
N SER A 167 -18.02 7.84 4.10
CA SER A 167 -17.08 7.70 2.99
C SER A 167 -16.80 6.24 2.61
N TYR A 168 -17.39 5.25 3.28
CA TYR A 168 -17.06 3.82 3.06
C TYR A 168 -17.19 3.39 1.59
N THR A 169 -18.26 3.80 0.91
CA THR A 169 -18.44 3.50 -0.52
C THR A 169 -17.38 4.17 -1.40
N THR A 170 -17.01 5.42 -1.07
CA THR A 170 -15.98 6.15 -1.81
C THR A 170 -14.60 5.53 -1.58
N GLN A 171 -14.34 5.09 -0.35
CA GLN A 171 -13.11 4.42 0.05
C GLN A 171 -12.89 3.14 -0.77
N LEU A 172 -13.91 2.30 -0.89
CA LEU A 172 -13.83 1.07 -1.69
C LEU A 172 -13.63 1.34 -3.18
N MET A 173 -14.40 2.28 -3.73
CA MET A 173 -14.27 2.70 -5.14
C MET A 173 -12.89 3.30 -5.44
N MET A 174 -12.21 3.85 -4.43
CA MET A 174 -10.85 4.36 -4.56
C MET A 174 -9.81 3.24 -4.42
N ASN A 175 -9.93 2.42 -3.37
CA ASN A 175 -8.93 1.43 -2.99
C ASN A 175 -8.82 0.31 -4.02
N LEU A 176 -9.93 -0.29 -4.46
CA LEU A 176 -9.89 -1.44 -5.37
C LEU A 176 -9.17 -1.10 -6.70
N PRO A 177 -9.53 0.00 -7.41
CA PRO A 177 -8.81 0.42 -8.60
C PRO A 177 -7.36 0.81 -8.33
N ASN A 178 -7.06 1.43 -7.18
CA ASN A 178 -5.69 1.80 -6.85
C ASN A 178 -4.76 0.58 -6.80
N HIS A 179 -5.18 -0.50 -6.14
CA HIS A 179 -4.40 -1.74 -6.04
C HIS A 179 -4.20 -2.40 -7.41
N ALA A 180 -5.25 -2.43 -8.25
CA ALA A 180 -5.15 -2.99 -9.60
C ALA A 180 -4.16 -2.20 -10.49
N ILE A 181 -4.25 -0.87 -10.47
CA ILE A 181 -3.35 0.01 -11.22
C ILE A 181 -1.92 -0.14 -10.72
N LEU A 182 -1.73 -0.16 -9.39
CA LEU A 182 -0.42 -0.33 -8.77
C LEU A 182 0.27 -1.60 -9.28
N LEU A 183 -0.42 -2.75 -9.25
CA LEU A 183 0.13 -4.03 -9.72
C LEU A 183 0.50 -3.98 -11.21
N VAL A 184 -0.43 -3.55 -12.07
CA VAL A 184 -0.23 -3.53 -13.53
C VAL A 184 0.91 -2.59 -13.92
N VAL A 185 0.97 -1.40 -13.32
CA VAL A 185 2.01 -0.42 -13.63
C VAL A 185 3.35 -0.88 -13.05
N TYR A 186 3.37 -1.43 -11.84
CA TYR A 186 4.57 -1.97 -11.22
C TYR A 186 5.21 -3.06 -12.08
N GLU A 187 4.44 -4.04 -12.56
CA GLU A 187 4.94 -5.09 -13.45
C GLU A 187 5.53 -4.53 -14.75
N LYS A 188 4.90 -3.51 -15.33
CA LYS A 188 5.44 -2.83 -16.52
C LYS A 188 6.74 -2.11 -16.22
N MET A 189 6.82 -1.40 -15.09
CA MET A 189 8.04 -0.69 -14.68
C MET A 189 9.17 -1.66 -14.35
N GLN A 190 8.88 -2.81 -13.75
CA GLN A 190 9.87 -3.87 -13.52
C GLN A 190 10.43 -4.43 -14.81
N LYS A 191 9.58 -4.71 -15.81
CA LYS A 191 10.04 -5.16 -17.14
C LYS A 191 10.93 -4.12 -17.84
N LEU A 192 10.71 -2.84 -17.57
CA LEU A 192 11.47 -1.74 -18.18
C LEU A 192 12.80 -1.47 -17.45
N PHE A 193 12.78 -1.41 -16.12
CA PHE A 193 13.94 -1.04 -15.30
C PHE A 193 14.80 -2.24 -14.86
N ASN A 194 14.24 -3.45 -14.87
CA ASN A 194 14.94 -4.68 -14.50
C ASN A 194 14.64 -5.83 -15.48
N PRO A 195 15.11 -5.75 -16.74
CA PRO A 195 14.88 -6.80 -17.74
C PRO A 195 15.45 -8.17 -17.33
N SER A 196 16.57 -8.17 -16.60
CA SER A 196 17.25 -9.38 -16.12
C SER A 196 16.54 -10.06 -14.93
N ARG A 197 15.52 -9.42 -14.33
CA ARG A 197 14.83 -9.87 -13.11
C ARG A 197 15.75 -10.18 -11.93
N GLU A 198 16.89 -9.49 -11.86
CA GLU A 198 17.80 -9.61 -10.73
C GLU A 198 17.31 -8.76 -9.56
N TYR A 199 17.58 -9.18 -8.34
CA TYR A 199 17.11 -8.45 -7.16
C TYR A 199 17.85 -7.12 -7.02
N ASN A 200 17.11 -6.00 -7.12
CA ASN A 200 17.65 -4.65 -6.99
C ASN A 200 16.66 -3.74 -6.25
N ALA A 201 16.86 -3.56 -4.94
CA ALA A 201 15.95 -2.81 -4.07
C ALA A 201 15.65 -1.36 -4.54
N PRO A 202 16.64 -0.57 -5.00
CA PRO A 202 16.37 0.74 -5.62
C PRO A 202 15.41 0.67 -6.81
N VAL A 203 15.55 -0.33 -7.69
CA VAL A 203 14.66 -0.49 -8.85
C VAL A 203 13.24 -0.86 -8.40
N HIS A 204 13.09 -1.71 -7.38
CA HIS A 204 11.79 -2.00 -6.77
C HIS A 204 11.13 -0.75 -6.18
N CYS A 205 11.89 0.07 -5.45
CA CYS A 205 11.39 1.33 -4.90
C CYS A 205 10.98 2.32 -6.00
N ALA A 206 11.79 2.46 -7.06
CA ALA A 206 11.49 3.34 -8.18
C ALA A 206 10.25 2.88 -8.98
N ALA A 207 10.16 1.58 -9.28
CA ALA A 207 9.01 1.00 -9.96
C ALA A 207 7.73 1.16 -9.13
N GLY A 208 7.80 0.90 -7.81
CA GLY A 208 6.69 1.09 -6.87
C GLY A 208 6.28 2.57 -6.74
N ALA A 209 7.25 3.48 -6.70
CA ALA A 209 6.99 4.92 -6.65
C ALA A 209 6.25 5.42 -7.90
N VAL A 210 6.69 5.03 -9.09
CA VAL A 210 6.01 5.40 -10.36
C VAL A 210 4.62 4.79 -10.41
N ALA A 211 4.49 3.51 -10.06
CA ALA A 211 3.22 2.81 -10.07
C ALA A 211 2.21 3.44 -9.12
N GLY A 212 2.61 3.72 -7.89
CA GLY A 212 1.73 4.36 -6.92
C GLY A 212 1.50 5.85 -7.20
N ALA A 213 2.42 6.57 -7.85
CA ALA A 213 2.16 7.93 -8.31
C ALA A 213 1.05 7.97 -9.37
N ILE A 214 1.08 7.03 -10.32
CA ILE A 214 0.03 6.89 -11.34
C ILE A 214 -1.29 6.45 -10.70
N GLY A 215 -1.25 5.43 -9.83
CA GLY A 215 -2.42 4.98 -9.07
C GLY A 215 -3.05 6.11 -8.25
N ALA A 216 -2.21 6.87 -7.54
CA ALA A 216 -2.61 8.05 -6.79
C ALA A 216 -3.27 9.09 -7.68
N ALA A 217 -2.69 9.42 -8.82
CA ALA A 217 -3.23 10.42 -9.75
C ALA A 217 -4.60 10.03 -10.29
N VAL A 218 -4.76 8.78 -10.73
CA VAL A 218 -6.04 8.26 -11.26
C VAL A 218 -7.12 8.26 -10.18
N THR A 219 -6.76 7.95 -8.94
CA THR A 219 -7.72 7.81 -7.84
C THR A 219 -7.92 9.09 -7.00
N THR A 220 -7.21 10.18 -7.33
CA THR A 220 -7.31 11.47 -6.60
C THR A 220 -8.74 12.03 -6.57
N PRO A 221 -9.55 11.99 -7.65
CA PRO A 221 -10.92 12.51 -7.59
C PRO A 221 -11.79 11.83 -6.53
N LEU A 222 -11.59 10.53 -6.28
CA LEU A 222 -12.30 9.79 -5.25
C LEU A 222 -11.73 10.07 -3.85
N ASP A 223 -10.44 10.32 -3.73
CA ASP A 223 -9.84 10.75 -2.46
C ASP A 223 -10.34 12.12 -2.01
N VAL A 224 -10.49 13.07 -2.95
CA VAL A 224 -11.10 14.38 -2.66
C VAL A 224 -12.56 14.19 -2.21
N CYS A 225 -13.32 13.29 -2.85
CA CYS A 225 -14.67 12.94 -2.38
C CYS A 225 -14.66 12.35 -0.97
N LYS A 226 -13.74 11.42 -0.66
CA LYS A 226 -13.59 10.81 0.67
C LYS A 226 -13.34 11.89 1.71
N THR A 227 -12.35 12.75 1.46
CA THR A 227 -11.98 13.83 2.37
C THR A 227 -13.13 14.79 2.59
N LEU A 228 -13.84 15.22 1.54
CA LEU A 228 -15.03 16.07 1.66
C LEU A 228 -16.14 15.43 2.53
N LEU A 229 -16.42 14.14 2.32
CA LEU A 229 -17.46 13.42 3.05
C LEU A 229 -17.10 13.26 4.54
N ASN A 230 -15.84 13.03 4.86
CA ASN A 230 -15.40 12.84 6.25
C ASN A 230 -15.25 14.15 7.01
N THR A 231 -14.70 15.20 6.39
CA THR A 231 -14.41 16.48 7.06
C THR A 231 -15.66 17.33 7.25
N GLN A 232 -16.66 17.24 6.36
CA GLN A 232 -17.88 18.07 6.40
C GLN A 232 -17.57 19.55 6.66
N GLU A 233 -16.66 20.09 5.87
CA GLU A 233 -16.16 21.45 6.05
C GLU A 233 -17.30 22.49 6.11
N THR A 234 -17.42 23.19 7.24
CA THR A 234 -18.51 24.16 7.49
C THR A 234 -18.56 25.28 6.46
N SER A 235 -17.40 25.78 6.00
CA SER A 235 -17.33 26.83 4.96
C SER A 235 -17.95 26.34 3.65
N THR A 236 -17.61 25.12 3.21
CA THR A 236 -18.19 24.49 2.03
C THR A 236 -19.70 24.28 2.21
N LEU A 237 -20.15 23.74 3.35
CA LEU A 237 -21.56 23.52 3.66
C LEU A 237 -22.40 24.82 3.62
N ASN A 238 -21.85 25.90 4.18
CA ASN A 238 -22.49 27.21 4.17
C ASN A 238 -22.61 27.78 2.74
N GLN A 239 -21.57 27.64 1.92
CA GLN A 239 -21.58 28.13 0.53
C GLN A 239 -22.63 27.41 -0.33
N ILE A 240 -22.77 26.10 -0.18
CA ILE A 240 -23.78 25.31 -0.91
C ILE A 240 -25.15 25.28 -0.22
N ARG A 241 -25.32 25.97 0.92
CA ARG A 241 -26.53 26.00 1.75
C ARG A 241 -27.08 24.60 2.08
N ALA A 242 -26.19 23.66 2.38
CA ALA A 242 -26.55 22.30 2.76
C ALA A 242 -26.16 22.04 4.22
N SER A 243 -26.99 21.29 4.94
CA SER A 243 -26.67 20.91 6.32
C SER A 243 -25.55 19.86 6.38
N ARG A 244 -25.52 18.92 5.42
CA ARG A 244 -24.56 17.82 5.31
C ARG A 244 -24.44 17.36 3.86
N ILE A 245 -23.27 16.85 3.48
CA ILE A 245 -23.05 16.20 2.18
C ILE A 245 -22.97 14.69 2.41
N SER A 246 -23.75 13.90 1.69
CA SER A 246 -23.71 12.44 1.77
C SER A 246 -23.79 11.80 0.38
N GLY A 247 -23.01 10.74 0.19
CA GLY A 247 -22.96 9.96 -1.04
C GLY A 247 -22.00 10.52 -2.10
N VAL A 248 -21.39 9.60 -2.85
CA VAL A 248 -20.37 9.88 -3.89
C VAL A 248 -20.88 10.90 -4.91
N ARG A 249 -22.10 10.73 -5.42
CA ARG A 249 -22.69 11.63 -6.43
C ARG A 249 -22.79 13.08 -5.94
N ASN A 250 -23.23 13.28 -4.70
CA ASN A 250 -23.35 14.62 -4.13
C ASN A 250 -21.97 15.22 -3.84
N ALA A 251 -21.00 14.40 -3.43
CA ALA A 251 -19.62 14.83 -3.27
C ALA A 251 -19.02 15.30 -4.62
N LEU A 252 -19.17 14.49 -5.68
CA LEU A 252 -18.71 14.83 -7.03
C LEU A 252 -19.33 16.15 -7.52
N ARG A 253 -20.66 16.30 -7.36
CA ARG A 253 -21.37 17.54 -7.72
C ARG A 253 -20.85 18.74 -6.93
N THR A 254 -20.65 18.57 -5.62
CA THR A 254 -20.15 19.65 -4.75
C THR A 254 -18.75 20.10 -5.18
N ILE A 255 -17.84 19.16 -5.44
CA ILE A 255 -16.48 19.47 -5.91
C ILE A 255 -16.52 20.27 -7.21
N TYR A 256 -17.35 19.83 -8.16
CA TYR A 256 -17.50 20.52 -9.44
C TYR A 256 -18.05 21.94 -9.28
N VAL A 257 -19.07 22.13 -8.44
CA VAL A 257 -19.65 23.46 -8.18
C VAL A 257 -18.65 24.39 -7.48
N MET A 258 -17.85 23.87 -6.56
CA MET A 258 -16.92 24.66 -5.75
C MET A 258 -15.62 25.02 -6.47
N GLY A 259 -15.05 24.09 -7.26
CA GLY A 259 -13.71 24.24 -7.83
C GLY A 259 -13.60 23.79 -9.30
N GLY A 260 -14.71 23.47 -9.94
CA GLY A 260 -14.72 22.93 -11.30
C GLY A 260 -13.91 21.64 -11.41
N PHE A 261 -13.34 21.40 -12.59
CA PHE A 261 -12.52 20.22 -12.85
C PHE A 261 -11.24 20.18 -12.00
N LYS A 262 -10.63 21.34 -11.74
CA LYS A 262 -9.41 21.45 -10.91
C LYS A 262 -9.67 21.04 -9.46
N GLY A 263 -10.91 21.17 -8.98
CA GLY A 263 -11.32 20.73 -7.65
C GLY A 263 -11.04 19.25 -7.38
N PHE A 264 -11.20 18.39 -8.39
CA PHE A 264 -10.97 16.94 -8.26
C PHE A 264 -9.50 16.54 -8.07
N PHE A 265 -8.57 17.45 -8.37
CA PHE A 265 -7.13 17.19 -8.27
C PHE A 265 -6.46 18.03 -7.16
N LYS A 266 -7.26 18.65 -6.28
CA LYS A 266 -6.71 19.31 -5.09
C LYS A 266 -5.93 18.31 -4.24
N GLY A 267 -4.73 18.71 -3.81
CA GLY A 267 -3.85 17.84 -3.02
C GLY A 267 -3.15 16.72 -3.80
N LEU A 268 -3.27 16.65 -5.14
CA LEU A 268 -2.59 15.65 -5.97
C LEU A 268 -1.08 15.59 -5.69
N GLN A 269 -0.42 16.75 -5.64
CA GLN A 269 1.01 16.83 -5.36
C GLN A 269 1.37 16.18 -4.02
N ALA A 270 0.57 16.42 -2.98
CA ALA A 270 0.78 15.82 -1.67
C ALA A 270 0.61 14.29 -1.72
N ARG A 271 -0.39 13.80 -2.46
CA ARG A 271 -0.66 12.37 -2.64
C ARG A 271 0.46 11.66 -3.42
N VAL A 272 1.00 12.27 -4.47
CA VAL A 272 2.11 11.71 -5.25
C VAL A 272 3.41 11.71 -4.44
N LEU A 273 3.70 12.81 -3.74
CA LEU A 273 4.89 12.91 -2.89
C LEU A 273 4.90 11.87 -1.75
N PHE A 274 3.72 11.46 -1.30
CA PHE A 274 3.55 10.45 -0.27
C PHE A 274 4.03 9.04 -0.69
N GLN A 275 3.96 8.70 -1.98
CA GLN A 275 4.12 7.33 -2.43
C GLN A 275 5.55 6.79 -2.28
N MET A 276 6.55 7.57 -2.70
CA MET A 276 7.93 7.11 -2.73
C MET A 276 8.47 6.82 -1.31
N PRO A 277 8.34 7.72 -0.32
CA PRO A 277 8.77 7.44 1.04
C PRO A 277 7.98 6.30 1.69
N SER A 278 6.64 6.27 1.50
CA SER A 278 5.77 5.20 2.02
C SER A 278 6.22 3.81 1.54
N THR A 279 6.53 3.68 0.25
CA THR A 279 7.00 2.41 -0.35
C THR A 279 8.35 1.99 0.24
N ALA A 280 9.29 2.93 0.35
CA ALA A 280 10.61 2.66 0.91
C ALA A 280 10.53 2.25 2.39
N ILE A 281 9.73 2.97 3.20
CA ILE A 281 9.54 2.69 4.62
C ILE A 281 8.91 1.31 4.82
N SER A 282 7.81 1.03 4.12
CA SER A 282 7.11 -0.26 4.24
C SER A 282 8.04 -1.43 3.94
N TRP A 283 8.86 -1.27 2.91
CA TRP A 283 9.83 -2.29 2.51
C TRP A 283 10.96 -2.46 3.52
N THR A 284 11.61 -1.37 3.94
CA THR A 284 12.69 -1.43 4.94
C THR A 284 12.19 -2.03 6.25
N VAL A 285 11.02 -1.62 6.71
CA VAL A 285 10.46 -2.13 7.96
C VAL A 285 10.10 -3.62 7.84
N TYR A 286 9.54 -4.04 6.71
CA TYR A 286 9.28 -5.45 6.44
C TYR A 286 10.57 -6.30 6.49
N GLU A 287 11.64 -5.84 5.84
CA GLU A 287 12.94 -6.56 5.83
C GLU A 287 13.58 -6.59 7.23
N LEU A 288 13.53 -5.48 7.98
CA LEU A 288 14.04 -5.43 9.35
C LEU A 288 13.33 -6.41 10.27
N PHE A 289 11.99 -6.43 10.27
CA PHE A 289 11.23 -7.38 11.09
C PHE A 289 11.49 -8.83 10.68
N LYS A 290 11.62 -9.09 9.38
CA LYS A 290 11.96 -10.42 8.87
C LYS A 290 13.37 -10.85 9.29
N HIS A 291 14.32 -9.91 9.38
CA HIS A 291 15.68 -10.18 9.83
C HIS A 291 15.75 -10.46 11.33
N SER A 292 15.14 -9.60 12.17
CA SER A 292 15.12 -9.79 13.63
C SER A 292 14.48 -11.13 14.03
N LEU A 293 13.35 -11.49 13.42
CA LEU A 293 12.66 -12.75 13.72
C LEU A 293 13.37 -14.00 13.18
N ARG A 294 14.34 -13.85 12.27
CA ARG A 294 15.24 -14.94 11.86
C ARG A 294 16.40 -15.11 12.85
N GLN A 295 16.83 -14.03 13.49
CA GLN A 295 17.94 -14.03 14.42
C GLN A 295 17.56 -14.65 15.77
N ASP A 296 16.39 -14.28 16.33
CA ASP A 296 15.89 -14.83 17.60
C ASP A 296 15.77 -16.37 17.59
N ARG A 297 15.63 -16.99 16.43
CA ARG A 297 15.50 -18.46 16.29
C ARG A 297 16.82 -19.20 16.03
N ASN A 298 17.89 -18.49 15.66
CA ASN A 298 19.23 -19.09 15.59
C ASN A 298 19.86 -19.19 16.98
N ASP A 299 19.48 -18.29 17.90
CA ASP A 299 19.95 -18.30 19.29
C ASP A 299 19.29 -19.42 20.13
N ASP A 300 18.04 -19.80 19.81
CA ASP A 300 17.37 -20.97 20.43
C ASP A 300 17.95 -22.33 19.99
N CYS A 301 18.82 -22.36 18.98
CA CYS A 301 19.41 -23.59 18.43
C CYS A 301 20.87 -23.83 18.82
N ASN A 302 21.45 -23.07 19.76
CA ASN A 302 22.82 -23.30 20.22
C ASN A 302 22.93 -23.28 21.75
N PRO A 303 22.82 -24.42 22.45
CA PRO A 303 23.03 -24.49 23.88
C PRO A 303 24.53 -24.65 24.21
N GLU A 304 25.43 -23.90 23.58
CA GLU A 304 26.84 -23.83 24.01
C GLU A 304 27.40 -22.44 23.75
N ASN A 305 27.35 -21.60 24.79
CA ASN A 305 28.47 -20.82 25.33
C ASN A 305 27.94 -19.68 26.20
N GLY A 306 27.60 -20.03 27.44
CA GLY A 306 27.59 -19.06 28.52
C GLY A 306 29.03 -18.65 28.85
N ASN A 307 29.34 -17.38 28.59
CA ASN A 307 30.35 -16.52 29.25
C ASN A 307 31.09 -15.67 28.21
N GLU A 308 30.55 -14.48 27.91
CA GLU A 308 31.36 -13.26 27.90
C GLU A 308 30.44 -12.04 27.96
N LEU A 309 30.49 -11.35 29.09
CA LEU A 309 29.78 -10.11 29.36
C LEU A 309 30.87 -9.07 29.66
N LEU A 310 31.20 -8.18 28.73
CA LEU A 310 31.66 -6.80 29.01
C LEU A 310 31.93 -6.00 27.73
N MET A 311 31.12 -4.94 27.56
CA MET A 311 31.44 -3.57 27.16
C MET A 311 32.59 -3.30 26.18
N ASP A 312 32.24 -2.71 25.03
CA ASP A 312 32.74 -1.43 24.50
C ASP A 312 31.92 -1.18 23.21
N GLY A 313 31.46 -0.01 22.80
CA GLY A 313 31.89 1.36 23.02
C GLY A 313 31.44 2.11 21.75
N VAL A 314 31.00 3.36 21.93
CA VAL A 314 30.50 4.29 20.91
C VAL A 314 31.58 4.64 19.86
N VAL A 315 31.16 5.21 18.71
CA VAL A 315 31.96 5.82 17.61
C VAL A 315 32.47 4.78 16.60
N GLY A 316 32.41 4.91 15.27
CA GLY A 316 32.13 5.95 14.28
C GLY A 316 32.71 5.45 12.94
N GLU A 317 32.42 6.18 11.85
CA GLU A 317 33.14 6.16 10.56
C GLU A 317 32.83 5.07 9.49
N MET A 318 32.16 5.53 8.41
CA MET A 318 32.61 5.30 7.02
C MET A 318 33.87 6.16 6.75
N PRO A 319 34.62 6.02 5.63
CA PRO A 319 34.92 4.91 4.69
C PRO A 319 36.50 4.78 4.56
N PRO A 320 37.20 4.35 3.46
CA PRO A 320 37.11 4.84 2.07
C PRO A 320 37.36 3.80 0.94
N LEU A 321 37.18 4.31 -0.29
CA LEU A 321 37.47 3.74 -1.61
C LEU A 321 38.99 3.63 -1.93
N SER A 322 39.30 2.94 -3.04
CA SER A 322 40.55 2.86 -3.83
C SER A 322 41.53 1.74 -3.43
N ALA A 323 42.33 1.09 -4.28
CA ALA A 323 42.47 0.95 -5.73
C ALA A 323 43.36 -0.29 -6.02
N SER A 324 43.25 -0.84 -7.23
CA SER A 324 44.27 -1.57 -8.03
C SER A 324 45.60 -2.01 -7.38
N GLU A 325 45.97 -3.30 -7.51
CA GLU A 325 47.17 -3.78 -8.26
C GLU A 325 47.29 -5.32 -8.33
N ARG A 326 48.27 -5.77 -9.13
CA ARG A 326 48.38 -6.98 -9.98
C ARG A 326 49.11 -8.22 -9.39
N ALA A 327 48.81 -9.36 -10.02
CA ALA A 327 49.70 -10.43 -10.55
C ALA A 327 50.14 -11.66 -9.71
N GLY A 328 50.13 -12.82 -10.41
CA GLY A 328 50.82 -14.09 -10.15
C GLY A 328 49.89 -15.19 -9.59
N GLY A 329 49.73 -16.40 -10.12
CA GLY A 329 50.46 -17.23 -11.07
C GLY A 329 50.50 -18.68 -10.54
N GLY A 330 50.26 -19.69 -11.39
CA GLY A 330 50.61 -21.10 -11.10
C GLY A 330 49.46 -22.08 -10.83
N GLY A 331 49.39 -23.14 -11.65
CA GLY A 331 48.36 -24.18 -11.62
C GLY A 331 48.66 -25.40 -10.73
N GLY A 332 47.74 -26.36 -10.74
CA GLY A 332 47.92 -27.66 -10.07
C GLY A 332 46.62 -28.47 -10.01
N LYS A 333 46.71 -29.77 -10.29
CA LYS A 333 45.64 -30.72 -10.61
C LYS A 333 45.01 -31.43 -9.39
N THR A 334 43.79 -31.94 -9.62
CA THR A 334 43.20 -33.23 -9.17
C THR A 334 42.93 -33.52 -7.69
N GLY A 335 41.70 -34.00 -7.40
CA GLY A 335 41.37 -34.72 -6.17
C GLY A 335 39.88 -34.98 -5.96
N LEU A 336 39.34 -36.00 -6.63
CA LEU A 336 38.03 -36.62 -6.35
C LEU A 336 37.97 -37.18 -4.92
N VAL A 337 36.92 -36.87 -4.17
CA VAL A 337 36.43 -37.74 -3.08
C VAL A 337 34.92 -37.89 -3.23
N LEU A 338 34.52 -39.11 -3.62
CA LEU A 338 33.18 -39.64 -3.58
C LEU A 338 32.81 -39.97 -2.14
N GLN A 339 31.60 -39.60 -1.71
CA GLN A 339 30.84 -40.42 -0.76
C GLN A 339 29.36 -40.42 -1.14
N GLU A 340 28.92 -41.57 -1.67
CA GLU A 340 27.51 -41.91 -1.88
C GLU A 340 26.76 -42.08 -0.56
N LYS A 341 25.47 -41.69 -0.53
CA LYS A 341 24.42 -42.55 0.04
C LYS A 341 23.01 -42.21 -0.50
N LYS A 342 22.54 -43.12 -1.37
CA LYS A 342 21.17 -43.54 -1.72
C LYS A 342 19.98 -42.81 -1.05
N TYR A 343 19.02 -42.40 -1.88
CA TYR A 343 17.64 -42.92 -1.82
C TYR A 343 17.07 -43.01 -3.25
N GLY A 344 16.55 -44.19 -3.59
CA GLY A 344 15.87 -44.47 -4.85
C GLY A 344 14.36 -44.21 -4.77
N GLY A 345 13.72 -44.12 -5.93
CA GLY A 345 12.27 -44.22 -6.08
C GLY A 345 11.71 -43.30 -7.16
N LEU A 346 11.54 -43.86 -8.37
CA LEU A 346 10.81 -43.40 -9.58
C LEU A 346 9.53 -42.57 -9.26
N GLY A 347 9.02 -41.64 -10.07
CA GLY A 347 9.17 -41.15 -11.46
C GLY A 347 8.21 -39.93 -11.57
N ALA A 348 8.23 -39.01 -12.53
CA ALA A 348 8.44 -39.11 -13.95
C ALA A 348 9.02 -37.79 -14.48
N ALA A 349 10.22 -37.87 -15.05
CA ALA A 349 10.74 -36.86 -15.95
C ALA A 349 10.25 -37.21 -17.36
N GLY A 350 9.45 -36.32 -17.97
CA GLY A 350 8.97 -36.57 -19.32
C GLY A 350 7.88 -35.66 -19.87
N THR A 351 7.85 -34.35 -19.56
CA THR A 351 6.88 -33.45 -20.24
C THR A 351 7.33 -32.00 -20.48
N VAL A 352 8.41 -31.50 -19.88
CA VAL A 352 8.73 -30.05 -19.93
C VAL A 352 9.55 -29.62 -21.15
N GLU A 353 10.13 -30.56 -21.91
CA GLU A 353 10.93 -30.25 -23.11
C GLU A 353 10.09 -29.90 -24.36
N ARG A 354 8.75 -30.00 -24.31
CA ARG A 354 7.89 -29.98 -25.51
C ARG A 354 6.97 -28.76 -25.69
N LEU A 355 7.27 -27.63 -25.03
CA LEU A 355 6.55 -26.35 -25.24
C LEU A 355 7.46 -25.20 -25.73
N ARG A 356 8.73 -25.49 -26.08
CA ARG A 356 9.66 -24.50 -26.65
C ARG A 356 9.67 -24.41 -28.19
N THR A 357 8.82 -25.15 -28.87
CA THR A 357 8.72 -25.16 -30.33
C THR A 357 7.25 -25.26 -30.74
N LEU A 358 6.74 -24.24 -31.44
CA LEU A 358 5.36 -23.94 -31.89
C LEU A 358 4.85 -22.69 -31.13
N HIS A 359 4.93 -21.45 -31.59
CA HIS A 359 4.93 -20.89 -32.94
C HIS A 359 5.64 -19.52 -32.92
N VAL A 360 6.62 -19.33 -33.80
CA VAL A 360 6.98 -18.02 -34.35
C VAL A 360 6.21 -17.90 -35.66
N GLY A 361 5.42 -16.85 -35.84
CA GLY A 361 4.75 -16.59 -37.11
C GLY A 361 3.70 -15.49 -37.09
N SER A 362 4.14 -14.28 -37.45
CA SER A 362 3.42 -13.23 -38.20
C SER A 362 2.34 -12.37 -37.49
N SER A 363 2.65 -11.07 -37.44
CA SER A 363 1.82 -9.88 -37.77
C SER A 363 0.29 -9.97 -37.61
N LEU A 364 -0.30 -9.07 -36.80
CA LEU A 364 -1.01 -7.85 -37.25
C LEU A 364 -1.91 -7.26 -36.15
N THR A 365 -1.76 -5.94 -35.98
CA THR A 365 -2.75 -4.89 -35.68
C THR A 365 -3.87 -5.07 -34.65
N ALA A 366 -3.96 -4.01 -33.84
CA ALA A 366 -5.09 -3.58 -33.02
C ALA A 366 -6.44 -3.60 -33.76
N THR A 367 -7.52 -3.83 -33.02
CA THR A 367 -8.71 -2.97 -33.06
C THR A 367 -9.58 -3.16 -31.81
N CYS A 368 -9.93 -2.02 -31.22
CA CYS A 368 -11.11 -1.78 -30.42
C CYS A 368 -12.37 -1.97 -31.30
N SER A 369 -13.47 -2.51 -30.78
CA SER A 369 -14.80 -2.15 -31.29
C SER A 369 -15.88 -2.37 -30.25
N ALA A 370 -16.54 -1.26 -29.90
CA ALA A 370 -17.88 -1.21 -29.37
C ALA A 370 -18.91 -1.38 -30.52
N ALA A 371 -20.15 -1.64 -30.11
CA ALA A 371 -21.43 -1.39 -30.79
C ALA A 371 -21.73 -2.17 -32.10
N GLY A 372 -22.94 -2.77 -32.12
CA GLY A 372 -23.49 -3.55 -33.22
C GLY A 372 -23.98 -2.74 -34.42
N PRO A 373 -24.67 -3.40 -35.36
CA PRO A 373 -26.08 -3.07 -35.59
C PRO A 373 -26.97 -4.31 -35.86
N ALA A 374 -28.27 -4.01 -36.00
CA ALA A 374 -29.40 -4.89 -36.27
C ALA A 374 -29.39 -5.56 -37.65
N ASP A 375 -30.12 -6.69 -37.75
CA ASP A 375 -31.09 -7.06 -38.81
C ASP A 375 -31.50 -8.53 -38.56
N GLU A 376 -32.74 -8.78 -38.11
CA GLU A 376 -33.93 -9.12 -38.91
C GLU A 376 -33.95 -10.54 -39.51
N ASN A 377 -34.95 -11.30 -39.03
CA ASN A 377 -35.71 -12.35 -39.72
C ASN A 377 -35.03 -13.67 -40.11
N PHE A 378 -35.38 -14.76 -39.39
CA PHE A 378 -36.14 -15.85 -40.00
C PHE A 378 -36.92 -16.70 -38.97
N LEU A 379 -38.14 -17.04 -39.38
CA LEU A 379 -39.29 -17.62 -38.66
C LEU A 379 -39.31 -19.16 -38.62
N VAL A 380 -40.33 -19.69 -37.92
CA VAL A 380 -40.95 -21.04 -38.02
C VAL A 380 -40.22 -22.10 -37.16
N LYS A 381 -40.82 -22.75 -36.16
CA LYS A 381 -42.21 -23.15 -35.89
C LYS A 381 -42.43 -23.34 -34.39
#